data_AF-D2Z4U4-F1
#
_entry.id   AF-D2Z4U4-F1
#
_cell.length_a   1.000
_cell.length_b   1.000
_cell.length_c   1.000
_cell.angle_alpha   90.00
_cell.angle_beta   90.00
_cell.angle_gamma   90.00
#
_symmetry.space_group_name_H-M   'P 1'
#
loop_
_entity.id
_entity.type
_entity.pdbx_description
1 polymer ?
#
loop_
_entity_poly.entity_id
_entity_poly.type
_entity_poly.pdbx_seq_one_letter_code
_entity_poly.pdbx_strand_id
1 'polypeptide(L)'
;MMVKKILLSLLSGLLIFAASSGSAATYIAEPVLVTQPVYDGMSFYVYRPYNMPAGWFVTYDGYPVSRGNGGNWVYGVPRNDGTLVHTGYVVGSVVPFQQANLTPVVTVSANNGVMTSGAMPPTPRWLADDNFLIVTRWHRMVDRLAVLHKPKIPLAWKGDRPEVLYGWTGKSWYQMICKDGESPAETLKRHVYELTRMSKQNGSRWNDGDTSILAAHAPVWGFLWMGRISPINL
;
A
#
# COMPACT_ATOMS: atom_id res chain seq x y z
N MET A 1 42.97 13.53 66.70
CA MET A 1 42.99 12.17 66.14
C MET A 1 42.14 12.19 64.87
N MET A 2 42.74 12.05 63.67
CA MET A 2 42.70 10.80 62.84
C MET A 2 41.26 10.47 62.40
N VAL A 3 40.83 10.30 61.14
CA VAL A 3 41.39 9.66 59.93
C VAL A 3 40.50 10.09 58.73
N LYS A 4 41.01 10.63 57.61
CA LYS A 4 41.15 10.04 56.25
C LYS A 4 40.04 9.10 55.72
N LYS A 5 39.55 9.42 54.49
CA LYS A 5 38.90 8.56 53.45
C LYS A 5 37.44 8.16 53.77
N ILE A 6 36.47 8.19 52.85
CA ILE A 6 36.41 7.54 51.53
C ILE A 6 35.42 8.29 50.61
N LEU A 7 35.88 8.59 49.40
CA LEU A 7 35.09 8.96 48.21
C LEU A 7 34.18 7.79 47.81
N LEU A 8 32.88 8.02 47.62
CA LEU A 8 32.03 7.13 46.80
C LEU A 8 30.76 7.85 46.33
N SER A 9 30.36 7.53 45.10
CA SER A 9 29.12 7.91 44.39
C SER A 9 29.12 9.29 43.72
N LEU A 10 28.73 9.47 42.47
CA LEU A 10 28.44 8.53 41.38
C LEU A 10 28.43 9.40 40.12
N LEU A 11 29.36 9.15 39.21
CA LEU A 11 29.37 9.77 37.88
C LEU A 11 28.20 9.17 37.10
N SER A 12 27.07 9.88 36.99
CA SER A 12 26.00 9.51 36.06
C SER A 12 25.95 10.57 34.96
N GLY A 13 26.71 10.30 33.90
CA GLY A 13 26.62 11.04 32.65
C GLY A 13 25.23 10.88 32.07
N LEU A 14 24.51 12.00 31.95
CA LEU A 14 23.22 12.10 31.29
C LEU A 14 23.44 11.96 29.78
N LEU A 15 23.50 10.71 29.29
CA LEU A 15 23.36 10.40 27.86
C LEU A 15 21.92 10.69 27.46
N ILE A 16 21.72 11.82 26.80
CA ILE A 16 20.47 12.14 26.10
C ILE A 16 20.37 11.15 24.94
N PHE A 17 19.72 10.02 25.18
CA PHE A 17 19.19 9.19 24.10
C PHE A 17 18.07 9.99 23.46
N ALA A 18 18.36 10.60 22.32
CA ALA A 18 17.33 10.96 21.36
C ALA A 18 16.63 9.66 20.96
N ALA A 19 15.50 9.37 21.60
CA ALA A 19 14.58 8.34 21.14
C ALA A 19 14.19 8.75 19.72
N SER A 20 14.81 8.11 18.73
CA SER A 20 14.32 8.15 17.36
C SER A 20 12.87 7.69 17.43
N SER A 21 11.94 8.59 17.11
CA SER A 21 10.54 8.28 16.94
C SER A 21 10.48 7.11 15.96
N GLY A 22 10.28 5.90 16.49
CA GLY A 22 10.02 4.73 15.70
C GLY A 22 8.79 5.05 14.88
N SER A 23 8.99 5.33 13.59
CA SER A 23 7.88 5.41 12.65
C SER A 23 7.18 4.07 12.79
N ALA A 24 5.97 4.10 13.34
CA ALA A 24 5.11 2.93 13.40
C ALA A 24 4.94 2.46 11.96
N ALA A 25 5.74 1.46 11.58
CA ALA A 25 5.56 0.77 10.34
C ALA A 25 4.23 0.05 10.48
N THR A 26 3.16 0.68 10.00
CA THR A 26 1.86 0.04 9.87
C THR A 26 2.10 -1.17 8.98
N TYR A 27 2.18 -2.34 9.60
CA TYR A 27 2.22 -3.61 8.90
C TYR A 27 0.86 -3.76 8.21
N ILE A 28 0.80 -3.36 6.94
CA ILE A 28 -0.31 -3.64 6.06
C ILE A 28 -0.01 -5.03 5.49
N ALA A 29 -0.76 -6.04 5.93
CA ALA A 29 -0.65 -7.38 5.40
C ALA A 29 -0.87 -7.37 3.88
N GLU A 30 -0.16 -8.24 3.17
CA GLU A 30 -0.29 -8.38 1.72
C GLU A 30 -1.76 -8.63 1.34
N PRO A 31 -2.29 -7.96 0.29
CA PRO A 31 -3.65 -8.19 -0.17
C PRO A 31 -3.83 -9.66 -0.59
N VAL A 32 -4.85 -10.30 -0.05
CA VAL A 32 -5.24 -11.67 -0.34
C VAL A 32 -6.38 -11.62 -1.36
N LEU A 33 -6.19 -12.26 -2.51
CA LEU A 33 -7.28 -12.50 -3.44
C LEU A 33 -8.18 -13.60 -2.89
N VAL A 34 -9.47 -13.31 -2.73
CA VAL A 34 -10.46 -14.23 -2.19
C VAL A 34 -11.62 -14.36 -3.16
N THR A 35 -12.17 -15.56 -3.25
CA THR A 35 -13.33 -15.85 -4.10
C THR A 35 -14.61 -15.69 -3.29
N GLN A 36 -15.65 -15.11 -3.89
CA GLN A 36 -17.00 -15.05 -3.34
C GLN A 36 -17.77 -16.30 -3.82
N PRO A 37 -18.00 -17.31 -2.97
CA PRO A 37 -18.55 -18.59 -3.42
C PRO A 37 -19.97 -18.52 -3.99
N VAL A 38 -20.76 -17.50 -3.62
CA VAL A 38 -22.14 -17.37 -4.09
C VAL A 38 -22.24 -16.82 -5.53
N TYR A 39 -21.19 -16.22 -6.05
CA TYR A 39 -21.15 -15.65 -7.40
C TYR A 39 -20.05 -16.32 -8.19
N ASP A 40 -20.42 -17.06 -9.24
CA ASP A 40 -19.47 -17.82 -10.04
C ASP A 40 -18.39 -16.90 -10.65
N GLY A 41 -17.13 -17.30 -10.49
CA GLY A 41 -15.97 -16.54 -10.94
C GLY A 41 -15.69 -15.21 -10.20
N MET A 42 -16.52 -14.76 -9.25
CA MET A 42 -16.28 -13.49 -8.57
C MET A 42 -15.13 -13.62 -7.56
N SER A 43 -14.09 -12.82 -7.76
CA SER A 43 -12.99 -12.68 -6.80
C SER A 43 -12.73 -11.21 -6.50
N PHE A 44 -12.29 -10.93 -5.28
CA PHE A 44 -11.95 -9.60 -4.82
C PHE A 44 -10.82 -9.67 -3.81
N TYR A 45 -10.13 -8.56 -3.60
CA TYR A 45 -9.01 -8.50 -2.68
C TYR A 45 -9.45 -8.01 -1.31
N VAL A 46 -8.83 -8.61 -0.30
CA VAL A 46 -8.96 -8.17 1.09
C VAL A 46 -7.59 -8.05 1.70
N TYR A 47 -7.41 -7.14 2.64
CA TYR A 47 -6.17 -7.05 3.42
C TYR A 47 -6.52 -6.93 4.91
N ARG A 48 -5.57 -7.30 5.77
CA ARG A 48 -5.75 -7.24 7.21
C ARG A 48 -4.86 -6.16 7.83
N PRO A 49 -5.44 -5.01 8.22
CA PRO A 49 -4.74 -4.03 9.04
C PRO A 49 -4.24 -4.58 10.38
N TYR A 50 -3.20 -3.96 10.93
CA TYR A 50 -2.60 -4.32 12.23
C TYR A 50 -3.63 -4.40 13.37
N ASN A 51 -4.58 -3.47 13.43
CA ASN A 51 -5.62 -3.40 14.46
C ASN A 51 -6.92 -4.13 14.10
N MET A 52 -6.94 -4.90 13.01
CA MET A 52 -8.12 -5.65 12.57
C MET A 52 -8.32 -6.91 13.43
N PRO A 53 -9.52 -7.18 13.96
CA PRO A 53 -9.79 -8.43 14.68
C PRO A 53 -9.45 -9.67 13.86
N ALA A 54 -9.16 -10.79 14.52
CA ALA A 54 -8.92 -12.06 13.83
C ALA A 54 -10.18 -12.49 13.06
N GLY A 55 -9.99 -13.03 11.85
CA GLY A 55 -11.09 -13.42 10.96
C GLY A 55 -11.75 -12.27 10.19
N TRP A 56 -11.38 -11.02 10.50
CA TRP A 56 -11.83 -9.83 9.80
C TRP A 56 -10.74 -9.27 8.88
N PHE A 57 -11.20 -8.69 7.79
CA PHE A 57 -10.39 -8.06 6.76
C PHE A 57 -11.09 -6.79 6.29
N VAL A 58 -10.43 -6.04 5.41
CA VAL A 58 -10.99 -4.85 4.78
C VAL A 58 -10.84 -4.95 3.26
N THR A 59 -11.88 -4.56 2.54
CA THR A 59 -11.84 -4.36 1.08
C THR A 59 -11.09 -3.07 0.74
N TYR A 60 -10.69 -2.88 -0.52
CA TYR A 60 -9.93 -1.68 -0.92
C TYR A 60 -10.63 -0.35 -0.62
N ASP A 61 -11.96 -0.33 -0.70
CA ASP A 61 -12.82 0.82 -0.42
C ASP A 61 -13.07 1.03 1.09
N GLY A 62 -12.41 0.24 1.95
CA GLY A 62 -12.36 0.45 3.39
C GLY A 62 -13.42 -0.31 4.18
N TYR A 63 -14.24 -1.16 3.55
CA TYR A 63 -15.34 -1.83 4.25
C TYR A 63 -14.85 -3.10 4.96
N PRO A 64 -15.20 -3.29 6.25
CA PRO A 64 -14.93 -4.54 6.94
C PRO A 64 -15.64 -5.69 6.25
N VAL A 65 -14.93 -6.79 6.09
CA VAL A 65 -15.46 -8.04 5.55
C VAL A 65 -14.89 -9.22 6.29
N SER A 66 -15.66 -10.29 6.32
CA SER A 66 -15.26 -11.55 6.93
C SER A 66 -16.04 -12.69 6.29
N ARG A 67 -15.58 -13.91 6.56
CA ARG A 67 -16.24 -15.12 6.11
C ARG A 67 -17.37 -15.48 7.08
N GLY A 68 -18.61 -15.48 6.60
CA GLY A 68 -19.78 -15.90 7.37
C GLY A 68 -19.87 -17.42 7.53
N ASN A 69 -20.85 -17.90 8.31
CA ASN A 69 -21.04 -19.33 8.60
C ASN A 69 -21.21 -20.21 7.34
N GLY A 70 -21.77 -19.67 6.25
CA GLY A 70 -21.93 -20.38 4.98
C GLY A 70 -20.69 -20.36 4.08
N GLY A 71 -19.54 -19.86 4.55
CA GLY A 71 -18.33 -19.70 3.75
C GLY A 71 -18.33 -18.49 2.81
N ASN A 72 -19.45 -17.77 2.70
CA ASN A 72 -19.61 -16.54 1.92
C ASN A 72 -18.92 -15.36 2.60
N TRP A 73 -18.43 -14.43 1.78
CA TRP A 73 -17.89 -13.18 2.31
C TRP A 73 -19.01 -12.16 2.48
N VAL A 74 -19.09 -11.57 3.67
CA VAL A 74 -20.13 -10.59 4.03
C VAL A 74 -19.49 -9.31 4.53
N TYR A 75 -20.16 -8.18 4.28
CA TYR A 75 -19.79 -6.92 4.88
C TYR A 75 -20.06 -6.92 6.37
N GLY A 76 -19.25 -6.21 7.14
CA GLY A 76 -19.46 -5.94 8.54
C GLY A 76 -19.52 -4.46 8.85
N VAL A 77 -20.00 -4.18 10.06
CA VAL A 77 -20.14 -2.81 10.58
C VAL A 77 -19.53 -2.73 11.97
N PRO A 78 -18.82 -1.64 12.31
CA PRO A 78 -18.39 -1.38 13.66
C PRO A 78 -19.59 -1.00 14.53
N ARG A 79 -19.67 -1.59 15.72
CA ARG A 79 -20.53 -1.13 16.82
C ARG A 79 -19.85 0.00 17.59
N ASN A 80 -20.63 0.67 18.43
CA ASN A 80 -20.16 1.79 19.26
C ASN A 80 -19.01 1.40 20.23
N ASP A 81 -18.87 0.12 20.54
CA ASP A 81 -17.80 -0.45 21.37
C ASP A 81 -16.55 -0.86 20.57
N GLY A 82 -16.53 -0.59 19.25
CA GLY A 82 -15.45 -0.97 18.34
C GLY A 82 -15.48 -2.43 17.88
N THR A 83 -16.47 -3.22 18.30
CA THR A 83 -16.64 -4.61 17.83
C THR A 83 -17.21 -4.63 16.41
N LEU A 84 -16.72 -5.55 15.58
CA LEU A 84 -17.25 -5.76 14.24
C LEU A 84 -18.32 -6.85 14.25
N VAL A 85 -19.44 -6.58 13.58
CA VAL A 85 -20.53 -7.56 13.41
C VAL A 85 -20.88 -7.75 11.95
N HIS A 86 -21.20 -8.99 11.58
CA HIS A 86 -21.66 -9.31 10.23
C HIS A 86 -22.97 -8.57 9.91
N THR A 87 -23.08 -8.10 8.69
CA THR A 87 -24.34 -7.67 8.10
C THR A 87 -24.94 -8.80 7.27
N GLY A 88 -26.16 -8.59 6.75
CA GLY A 88 -26.76 -9.47 5.75
C GLY A 88 -26.27 -9.21 4.32
N TYR A 89 -25.40 -8.22 4.09
CA TYR A 89 -24.93 -7.88 2.76
C TYR A 89 -23.75 -8.74 2.35
N VAL A 90 -23.93 -9.50 1.29
CA VAL A 90 -22.87 -10.31 0.69
C VAL A 90 -21.96 -9.40 -0.15
N VAL A 91 -20.65 -9.62 -0.08
CA VAL A 91 -19.71 -8.84 -0.90
C VAL A 91 -20.02 -9.05 -2.38
N GLY A 92 -20.28 -7.96 -3.09
CA GLY A 92 -20.72 -7.96 -4.49
C GLY A 92 -22.23 -7.84 -4.71
N SER A 93 -23.06 -8.00 -3.66
CA SER A 93 -24.52 -7.90 -3.81
C SER A 93 -25.04 -6.47 -3.77
N VAL A 94 -24.25 -5.54 -3.26
CA VAL A 94 -24.60 -4.13 -3.07
C VAL A 94 -23.41 -3.25 -3.40
N VAL A 95 -23.69 -1.99 -3.72
CA VAL A 95 -22.70 -0.93 -3.77
C VAL A 95 -22.53 -0.34 -2.36
N PRO A 96 -21.41 -0.54 -1.66
CA PRO A 96 -21.32 -0.28 -0.22
C PRO A 96 -21.58 1.18 0.18
N PHE A 97 -21.08 2.13 -0.61
CA PHE A 97 -21.24 3.56 -0.32
C PHE A 97 -22.68 4.07 -0.45
N GLN A 98 -23.56 3.30 -1.11
CA GLN A 98 -24.98 3.62 -1.23
C GLN A 98 -25.80 3.04 -0.06
N GLN A 99 -25.18 2.22 0.80
CA GLN A 99 -25.84 1.61 1.94
C GLN A 99 -25.57 2.45 3.20
N ALA A 100 -26.61 3.13 3.71
CA ALA A 100 -26.48 3.99 4.89
C ALA A 100 -25.94 3.26 6.14
N ASN A 101 -26.13 1.94 6.21
CA ASN A 101 -25.69 1.13 7.34
C ASN A 101 -24.27 0.58 7.17
N LEU A 102 -23.65 0.68 5.99
CA LEU A 102 -22.27 0.24 5.78
C LEU A 102 -21.33 1.43 5.94
N THR A 103 -20.39 1.30 6.86
CA THR A 103 -19.40 2.34 7.11
C THR A 103 -17.99 1.80 6.89
N PRO A 104 -17.15 2.51 6.13
CA PRO A 104 -15.76 2.11 5.98
C PRO A 104 -15.01 2.35 7.30
N VAL A 105 -14.05 1.47 7.58
CA VAL A 105 -13.17 1.56 8.74
C VAL A 105 -11.80 2.03 8.28
N VAL A 106 -11.41 3.21 8.76
CA VAL A 106 -10.08 3.78 8.47
C VAL A 106 -9.07 3.25 9.49
N THR A 107 -7.91 2.85 9.03
CA THR A 107 -6.80 2.39 9.87
C THR A 107 -6.18 3.54 10.68
N VAL A 108 -6.37 3.44 12.01
CA VAL A 108 -5.61 3.97 13.16
C VAL A 108 -5.39 5.48 13.29
N SER A 109 -6.11 6.10 14.24
CA SER A 109 -5.50 7.16 15.07
C SER A 109 -4.59 6.46 16.10
N ALA A 110 -3.29 6.74 16.03
CA ALA A 110 -2.23 6.08 16.80
C ALA A 110 -2.38 6.16 18.33
N ASN A 111 -3.36 6.92 18.85
CA ASN A 111 -3.42 7.25 20.26
C ASN A 111 -4.34 6.32 21.09
N ASN A 112 -5.33 5.63 20.51
CA ASN A 112 -6.35 4.95 21.33
C ASN A 112 -6.81 3.55 20.88
N GLY A 113 -6.30 2.96 19.79
CA GLY A 113 -6.68 1.58 19.39
C GLY A 113 -8.16 1.39 19.01
N VAL A 114 -8.94 2.48 18.95
CA VAL A 114 -10.36 2.47 18.57
C VAL A 114 -10.47 2.47 17.05
N MET A 115 -11.25 1.52 16.51
CA MET A 115 -11.71 1.52 15.13
C MET A 115 -12.78 2.61 14.98
N THR A 116 -12.44 3.75 14.39
CA THR A 116 -13.42 4.83 14.16
C THR A 116 -14.01 4.69 12.77
N SER A 117 -15.34 4.81 12.65
CA SER A 117 -16.01 5.00 11.36
C SER A 117 -15.48 6.28 10.72
N GLY A 118 -14.62 6.14 9.73
CA GLY A 118 -13.96 7.25 9.06
C GLY A 118 -14.51 7.44 7.66
N ALA A 119 -14.42 8.64 7.12
CA ALA A 119 -14.66 8.86 5.69
C ALA A 119 -13.81 7.89 4.85
N MET A 120 -14.35 7.44 3.72
CA MET A 120 -13.70 6.59 2.72
C MET A 120 -12.22 6.95 2.59
N PRO A 121 -11.28 5.97 2.53
CA PRO A 121 -9.89 6.30 2.22
C PRO A 121 -9.91 7.16 0.96
N PRO A 122 -9.28 8.35 0.96
CA PRO A 122 -9.36 9.25 -0.18
C PRO A 122 -8.88 8.49 -1.40
N THR A 123 -9.73 8.40 -2.43
CA THR A 123 -9.37 7.80 -3.72
C THR A 123 -8.00 8.30 -4.11
N PRO A 124 -7.03 7.41 -4.40
CA PRO A 124 -5.68 7.85 -4.70
C PRO A 124 -5.71 8.89 -5.81
N ARG A 125 -5.03 10.02 -5.61
CA ARG A 125 -5.06 11.12 -6.57
C ARG A 125 -4.66 10.69 -7.97
N TRP A 126 -3.76 9.70 -8.08
CA TRP A 126 -3.31 9.15 -9.35
C TRP A 126 -4.41 8.41 -10.13
N LEU A 127 -5.46 7.91 -9.46
CA LEU A 127 -6.58 7.23 -10.11
C LEU A 127 -7.50 8.22 -10.85
N ALA A 128 -7.41 9.51 -10.53
CA ALA A 128 -8.08 10.60 -11.22
C ALA A 128 -7.12 11.41 -12.11
N ASP A 129 -5.86 10.96 -12.27
CA ASP A 129 -4.85 11.65 -13.07
C ASP A 129 -4.77 11.04 -14.46
N ASP A 130 -5.24 11.76 -15.47
CA ASP A 130 -5.21 11.31 -16.87
C ASP A 130 -3.79 11.01 -17.38
N ASN A 131 -2.78 11.74 -16.89
CA ASN A 131 -1.39 11.48 -17.26
C ASN A 131 -0.86 10.20 -16.63
N PHE A 132 -1.38 9.81 -15.46
CA PHE A 132 -1.09 8.50 -14.91
C PHE A 132 -1.79 7.43 -15.74
N LEU A 133 -3.11 7.59 -15.95
CA LEU A 133 -3.97 6.61 -16.60
C LEU A 133 -3.66 6.37 -18.08
N ILE A 134 -2.88 7.24 -18.74
CA ILE A 134 -2.45 7.02 -20.13
C ILE A 134 -1.76 5.65 -20.32
N VAL A 135 -1.09 5.13 -19.28
CA VAL A 135 -0.44 3.81 -19.29
C VAL A 135 -1.41 2.69 -19.65
N THR A 136 -2.69 2.83 -19.29
CA THR A 136 -3.73 1.83 -19.60
C THR A 136 -3.96 1.63 -21.09
N ARG A 137 -3.49 2.56 -21.94
CA ARG A 137 -3.62 2.48 -23.40
C ARG A 137 -2.36 1.97 -24.08
N TRP A 138 -1.31 1.64 -23.31
CA TRP A 138 0.02 1.31 -23.82
C TRP A 138 0.25 -0.20 -24.03
N HIS A 139 -0.78 -1.00 -24.28
CA HIS A 139 -0.64 -2.47 -24.39
C HIS A 139 0.42 -2.97 -25.39
N ARG A 140 0.80 -2.15 -26.38
CA ARG A 140 1.90 -2.48 -27.31
C ARG A 140 3.31 -2.22 -26.74
N MET A 141 3.42 -1.29 -25.77
CA MET A 141 4.69 -0.79 -25.20
C MET A 141 4.89 -1.21 -23.73
N VAL A 142 3.85 -1.69 -23.06
CA VAL A 142 3.87 -2.10 -21.66
C VAL A 142 3.02 -3.35 -21.50
N ASP A 143 3.57 -4.34 -20.80
CA ASP A 143 2.83 -5.52 -20.32
C ASP A 143 3.08 -5.80 -18.83
N ARG A 144 3.95 -5.02 -18.16
CA ARG A 144 4.32 -5.20 -16.76
C ARG A 144 4.21 -3.89 -15.98
N LEU A 145 3.72 -3.98 -14.74
CA LEU A 145 3.69 -2.90 -13.76
C LEU A 145 4.36 -3.32 -12.46
N ALA A 146 5.00 -2.37 -11.79
CA ALA A 146 5.62 -2.56 -10.48
C ALA A 146 5.66 -1.26 -9.68
N VAL A 147 6.20 -1.33 -8.46
CA VAL A 147 6.61 -0.15 -7.69
C VAL A 147 8.05 -0.30 -7.24
N LEU A 148 8.89 0.69 -7.57
CA LEU A 148 10.23 0.82 -7.03
C LEU A 148 10.16 0.96 -5.50
N HIS A 149 10.98 0.23 -4.75
CA HIS A 149 10.91 0.25 -3.28
C HIS A 149 11.44 1.57 -2.69
N LYS A 150 12.56 2.07 -3.23
CA LYS A 150 13.22 3.30 -2.78
C LYS A 150 13.77 4.07 -3.99
N PRO A 151 13.19 5.22 -4.34
CA PRO A 151 11.93 5.81 -3.84
C PRO A 151 10.69 5.00 -4.27
N LYS A 152 9.56 5.18 -3.57
CA LYS A 152 8.27 4.56 -3.92
C LYS A 152 7.72 5.16 -5.22
N ILE A 153 8.02 4.53 -6.35
CA ILE A 153 7.68 5.04 -7.68
C ILE A 153 7.08 3.93 -8.54
N PRO A 154 5.87 4.10 -9.10
CA PRO A 154 5.32 3.19 -10.10
C PRO A 154 6.23 3.07 -11.32
N LEU A 155 6.40 1.84 -11.78
CA LEU A 155 7.20 1.48 -12.95
C LEU A 155 6.34 0.71 -13.95
N ALA A 156 6.63 0.90 -15.24
CA ALA A 156 5.98 0.20 -16.34
C ALA A 156 7.01 -0.15 -17.43
N TRP A 157 6.94 -1.35 -18.02
CA TRP A 157 7.82 -1.75 -19.13
C TRP A 157 7.26 -2.95 -19.90
N LYS A 158 7.98 -3.38 -20.94
CA LYS A 158 7.64 -4.52 -21.78
C LYS A 158 8.64 -5.67 -21.67
N GLY A 159 8.13 -6.88 -21.46
CA GLY A 159 8.92 -8.11 -21.51
C GLY A 159 10.00 -8.20 -20.44
N ASP A 160 10.89 -9.19 -20.59
CA ASP A 160 11.98 -9.44 -19.63
C ASP A 160 13.26 -8.69 -19.98
N ARG A 161 13.36 -8.22 -21.24
CA ARG A 161 14.46 -7.42 -21.77
C ARG A 161 13.87 -6.15 -22.39
N PRO A 162 13.42 -5.19 -21.56
CA PRO A 162 12.83 -3.96 -22.06
C PRO A 162 13.88 -3.14 -22.81
N GLU A 163 13.47 -2.49 -23.89
CA GLU A 163 14.23 -1.39 -24.50
C GLU A 163 14.03 -0.09 -23.70
N VAL A 164 12.89 0.01 -23.02
CA VAL A 164 12.46 1.22 -22.31
C VAL A 164 11.75 0.86 -21.01
N LEU A 165 12.14 1.52 -19.91
CA LEU A 165 11.35 1.59 -18.69
C LEU A 165 10.68 2.96 -18.55
N TYR A 166 9.48 2.96 -17.99
CA TYR A 166 8.75 4.16 -17.63
C TYR A 166 8.63 4.26 -16.12
N GLY A 167 8.89 5.45 -15.56
CA GLY A 167 8.73 5.73 -14.13
C GLY A 167 7.77 6.89 -13.89
N TRP A 168 6.77 6.70 -13.04
CA TRP A 168 5.81 7.76 -12.72
C TRP A 168 6.42 8.81 -11.80
N THR A 169 6.53 10.04 -12.28
CA THR A 169 7.18 11.14 -11.53
C THR A 169 6.20 12.01 -10.74
N GLY A 170 4.92 11.65 -10.67
CA GLY A 170 3.86 12.47 -10.05
C GLY A 170 3.17 13.46 -10.98
N LYS A 171 3.66 13.63 -12.21
CA LYS A 171 3.03 14.44 -13.26
C LYS A 171 3.03 13.76 -14.62
N SER A 172 4.10 13.05 -14.93
CA SER A 172 4.25 12.32 -16.19
C SER A 172 5.06 11.04 -16.00
N TRP A 173 4.91 10.13 -16.95
CA TRP A 173 5.76 8.95 -17.10
C TRP A 173 7.09 9.38 -17.73
N TYR A 174 8.16 9.27 -16.95
CA TYR A 174 9.52 9.52 -17.42
C TYR A 174 10.07 8.29 -18.10
N GLN A 175 10.65 8.48 -19.29
CA GLN A 175 11.20 7.42 -20.12
C GLN A 175 12.69 7.21 -19.84
N MET A 176 13.07 5.97 -19.56
CA MET A 176 14.45 5.54 -19.32
C MET A 176 14.84 4.52 -20.39
N ILE A 177 15.85 4.84 -21.20
CA ILE A 177 16.31 3.98 -22.28
C ILE A 177 17.30 2.96 -21.72
N CYS A 178 17.03 1.68 -21.98
CA CYS A 178 17.94 0.58 -21.65
C CYS A 178 19.05 0.53 -22.69
N LYS A 179 20.30 0.37 -22.24
CA LYS A 179 21.40 0.10 -23.16
C LYS A 179 21.37 -1.37 -23.60
N ASP A 180 21.99 -1.66 -24.74
CA ASP A 180 22.12 -3.03 -25.24
C ASP A 180 22.77 -3.94 -24.18
N GLY A 181 22.07 -5.02 -23.83
CA GLY A 181 22.52 -5.98 -22.82
C GLY A 181 22.35 -5.55 -21.36
N GLU A 182 21.85 -4.33 -21.10
CA GLU A 182 21.59 -3.82 -19.75
C GLU A 182 20.30 -4.45 -19.18
N SER A 183 20.37 -4.91 -17.94
CA SER A 183 19.19 -5.38 -17.21
C SER A 183 18.29 -4.21 -16.78
N PRO A 184 16.98 -4.42 -16.57
CA PRO A 184 16.08 -3.40 -16.01
C PRO A 184 16.62 -2.77 -14.71
N ALA A 185 17.30 -3.56 -13.89
CA ALA A 185 17.88 -3.14 -12.63
C ALA A 185 19.04 -2.16 -12.81
N GLU A 186 19.93 -2.43 -13.77
CA GLU A 186 21.06 -1.56 -14.10
C GLU A 186 20.59 -0.22 -14.68
N THR A 187 19.59 -0.26 -15.57
CA THR A 187 18.94 0.96 -16.05
C THR A 187 18.34 1.75 -14.88
N LEU A 188 17.62 1.10 -13.97
CA LEU A 188 17.08 1.77 -12.77
C LEU A 188 18.16 2.35 -11.87
N LYS A 189 19.29 1.65 -11.62
CA LYS A 189 20.41 2.17 -10.83
C LYS A 189 20.93 3.49 -11.41
N ARG A 190 21.01 3.59 -12.73
CA ARG A 190 21.49 4.79 -13.44
C ARG A 190 20.54 5.98 -13.32
N HIS A 191 19.23 5.72 -13.31
CA HIS A 191 18.18 6.75 -13.34
C HIS A 191 17.52 7.01 -11.97
N VAL A 192 17.88 6.27 -10.91
CA VAL A 192 17.25 6.40 -9.57
C VAL A 192 17.36 7.82 -8.99
N TYR A 193 18.49 8.49 -9.24
CA TYR A 193 18.70 9.87 -8.80
C TYR A 193 17.72 10.83 -9.46
N GLU A 194 17.56 10.73 -10.78
CA GLU A 194 16.66 11.57 -11.58
C GLU A 194 15.21 11.32 -11.19
N LEU A 195 14.81 10.05 -11.08
CA LEU A 195 13.48 9.66 -10.60
C LEU A 195 13.18 10.25 -9.22
N THR A 196 14.13 10.15 -8.29
CA THR A 196 13.98 10.72 -6.94
C THR A 196 13.84 12.24 -6.99
N ARG A 197 14.69 12.91 -7.77
CA ARG A 197 14.66 14.37 -7.92
C ARG A 197 13.33 14.84 -8.52
N MET A 198 12.90 14.25 -9.63
CA MET A 198 11.65 14.59 -10.31
C MET A 198 10.43 14.31 -9.44
N SER A 199 10.37 13.14 -8.80
CA SER A 199 9.31 12.77 -7.87
C SER A 199 9.16 13.78 -6.73
N LYS A 200 10.28 14.21 -6.12
CA LYS A 200 10.28 15.22 -5.06
C LYS A 200 9.84 16.59 -5.58
N GLN A 201 10.38 17.03 -6.72
CA GLN A 201 10.05 18.32 -7.32
C GLN A 201 8.57 18.42 -7.71
N ASN A 202 7.98 17.32 -8.18
CA ASN A 202 6.58 17.25 -8.54
C ASN A 202 5.64 17.04 -7.34
N GLY A 203 6.17 16.85 -6.14
CA GLY A 203 5.38 16.60 -4.94
C GLY A 203 4.64 15.26 -4.99
N SER A 204 5.18 14.27 -5.71
CA SER A 204 4.60 12.92 -5.76
C SER A 204 4.60 12.30 -4.38
N ARG A 205 3.43 11.83 -3.94
CA ARG A 205 3.22 11.19 -2.64
C ARG A 205 2.66 9.80 -2.87
N TRP A 206 3.53 8.84 -3.15
CA TRP A 206 3.16 7.43 -3.28
C TRP A 206 3.31 6.72 -1.94
N ASN A 207 2.27 6.02 -1.49
CA ASN A 207 2.25 5.27 -0.25
C ASN A 207 1.99 3.76 -0.47
N ASP A 208 1.92 2.98 0.60
CA ASP A 208 1.72 1.53 0.51
C ASP A 208 0.28 1.15 0.17
N GLY A 209 -0.69 1.99 0.52
CA GLY A 209 -2.07 1.88 0.03
C GLY A 209 -2.14 2.04 -1.49
N ASP A 210 -1.48 3.07 -2.03
CA ASP A 210 -1.40 3.30 -3.49
C ASP A 210 -0.81 2.09 -4.23
N THR A 211 0.26 1.51 -3.68
CA THR A 211 0.91 0.31 -4.22
C THR A 211 -0.06 -0.86 -4.30
N SER A 212 -0.82 -1.08 -3.24
CA SER A 212 -1.78 -2.17 -3.16
C SER A 212 -2.92 -1.97 -4.15
N ILE A 213 -3.39 -0.73 -4.33
CA ILE A 213 -4.46 -0.39 -5.29
C ILE A 213 -3.96 -0.55 -6.73
N LEU A 214 -2.73 -0.12 -7.04
CA LEU A 214 -2.12 -0.32 -8.36
C LEU A 214 -1.95 -1.81 -8.68
N ALA A 215 -1.51 -2.61 -7.70
CA ALA A 215 -1.34 -4.05 -7.87
C ALA A 215 -2.64 -4.75 -8.29
N ALA A 216 -3.78 -4.34 -7.73
CA ALA A 216 -5.08 -4.89 -8.10
C ALA A 216 -5.60 -4.39 -9.45
N HIS A 217 -5.27 -3.16 -9.85
CA HIS A 217 -5.68 -2.61 -11.15
C HIS A 217 -4.84 -3.15 -12.32
N ALA A 218 -3.57 -3.49 -12.07
CA ALA A 218 -2.68 -4.02 -13.10
C ALA A 218 -3.31 -5.15 -13.94
N PRO A 219 -3.83 -6.25 -13.37
CA PRO A 219 -4.46 -7.31 -14.16
C PRO A 219 -5.77 -6.87 -14.83
N VAL A 220 -6.55 -5.97 -14.23
CA VAL A 220 -7.78 -5.42 -14.84
C VAL A 220 -7.44 -4.62 -16.11
N TRP A 221 -6.29 -3.94 -16.11
CA TRP A 221 -5.75 -3.24 -17.29
C TRP A 221 -4.96 -4.16 -18.24
N GLY A 222 -4.90 -5.47 -17.97
CA GLY A 222 -4.18 -6.44 -18.80
C GLY A 222 -2.66 -6.43 -18.61
N PHE A 223 -2.16 -5.93 -17.48
CA PHE A 223 -0.74 -5.92 -17.13
C PHE A 223 -0.39 -6.97 -16.07
N LEU A 224 0.80 -7.53 -16.17
CA LEU A 224 1.40 -8.38 -15.15
C LEU A 224 1.93 -7.54 -14.00
N TRP A 225 1.49 -7.85 -12.78
CA TRP A 225 2.02 -7.21 -11.57
C TRP A 225 3.31 -7.89 -11.12
N MET A 226 4.39 -7.12 -11.03
CA MET A 226 5.73 -7.61 -10.70
C MET A 226 6.14 -7.35 -9.24
N GLY A 227 5.25 -6.76 -8.44
CA GLY A 227 5.51 -6.48 -7.03
C GLY A 227 6.36 -5.23 -6.79
N ARG A 228 7.06 -5.23 -5.65
CA ARG A 228 8.02 -4.17 -5.31
C ARG A 228 9.41 -4.55 -5.79
N ILE A 229 10.04 -3.66 -6.55
CA ILE A 229 11.37 -3.89 -7.13
C ILE A 229 12.40 -3.02 -6.42
N SER A 230 13.55 -3.60 -6.08
CA SER A 230 14.69 -2.87 -5.53
C SER A 230 15.82 -2.85 -6.56
N PRO A 231 16.46 -1.69 -6.81
CA PRO A 231 17.65 -1.66 -7.66
C PRO A 231 18.81 -2.50 -7.08
N ILE A 232 18.81 -2.77 -5.77
CA ILE A 232 19.93 -3.40 -5.07
C ILE A 232 19.82 -4.95 -5.07
N ASN A 233 18.65 -5.52 -5.41
CA ASN A 233 18.38 -6.97 -5.33
C ASN A 233 17.92 -7.61 -6.65
N LEU A 234 18.43 -7.14 -7.79
CA LEU A 234 18.26 -7.77 -9.10
C LEU A 234 19.63 -7.97 -9.75
#